data_AF-A0A1H7NXE3-F1
#
_entry.id   AF-A0A1H7NXE3-F1
#
_cell.length_a   1.000
_cell.length_b   1.000
_cell.length_c   1.000
_cell.angle_alpha   90.00
_cell.angle_beta   90.00
_cell.angle_gamma   90.00
#
_symmetry.space_group_name_H-M   'P 1'
#
loop_
_entity.id
_entity.type
_entity.pdbx_description
1 polymer ?
#
loop_
_entity_poly.entity_id
_entity_poly.type
_entity_poly.pdbx_seq_one_letter_code
_entity_poly.pdbx_strand_id
1 'polypeptide(L)'
;MAHSVLVLLLLAVSVLEGNLSEPWAALVGFDNPRFLNHAQTVALPLVAIVSADDSSKRWRQLAWATLVLGGMLLFITYGRATLLALLLGLLAGLWAFGRRGLPYARRTVPPTIVGMLLMWVCYLLWFRPAGYVIDPDQFAHVHYRDYLIGQAVKLWQTSPWLGVGPMHFSHWYNGEAAHPHDLYFQLLAEYGAPATILILLGAGRWFAASLRALRTLPEQHTNVGVGLWGALIGIAVDAAFSGNFVMPVSQLWIAMAIAMVLAMRADKRTNAAPASGIATSSTWSRARGGLPWLVVAAMLWMTVQSYREVLHSSQPTLGTSGAVHAAHGETTNPNPRFWIIGWF
;
A
#
# COMPACT_ATOMS: atom_id res chain seq x y z
N MET A 1 -10.41 -11.11 8.91
CA MET A 1 -11.34 -11.51 9.97
C MET A 1 -10.62 -11.87 11.26
N ALA A 2 -9.87 -12.99 11.31
CA ALA A 2 -9.23 -13.47 12.55
C ALA A 2 -8.35 -12.41 13.24
N HIS A 3 -7.46 -11.75 12.47
CA HIS A 3 -6.64 -10.65 12.99
C HIS A 3 -7.50 -9.51 13.56
N SER A 4 -8.53 -9.06 12.85
CA SER A 4 -9.41 -8.00 13.34
C SER A 4 -10.17 -8.38 14.61
N VAL A 5 -10.61 -9.64 14.72
CA VAL A 5 -11.23 -10.15 15.96
C VAL A 5 -10.23 -10.12 17.10
N LEU A 6 -8.99 -10.58 16.89
CA LEU A 6 -7.94 -10.54 17.91
C LEU A 6 -7.67 -9.12 18.40
N VAL A 7 -7.50 -8.16 17.48
CA VAL A 7 -7.27 -6.75 17.83
C VAL A 7 -8.42 -6.20 18.65
N LEU A 8 -9.68 -6.43 18.24
CA LEU A 8 -10.84 -5.93 18.97
C LEU A 8 -11.02 -6.59 20.35
N LEU A 9 -10.65 -7.87 20.49
CA LEU A 9 -10.64 -8.55 21.79
C LEU A 9 -9.58 -7.96 22.71
N LEU A 10 -8.37 -7.72 22.20
CA LEU A 10 -7.30 -7.08 22.98
C LEU A 10 -7.71 -5.68 23.42
N LEU A 11 -8.30 -4.89 22.52
CA LEU A 11 -8.86 -3.58 22.86
C LEU A 11 -9.94 -3.66 23.95
N ALA A 12 -10.84 -4.63 23.87
CA ALA A 12 -11.87 -4.81 24.89
C ALA A 12 -11.26 -5.17 26.25
N VAL A 13 -10.25 -6.05 26.28
CA VAL A 13 -9.52 -6.40 27.51
C VAL A 13 -8.80 -5.18 28.08
N SER A 14 -8.07 -4.41 27.25
CA SER A 14 -7.36 -3.20 27.68
C SER A 14 -8.30 -2.17 28.32
N VAL A 15 -9.48 -1.96 27.74
CA VAL A 15 -10.51 -1.09 28.32
C VAL A 15 -11.01 -1.61 29.67
N LEU A 16 -11.27 -2.92 29.77
CA LEU A 16 -11.77 -3.54 31.01
C LEU A 16 -10.74 -3.49 32.15
N GLU A 17 -9.46 -3.58 31.83
CA GLU A 17 -8.36 -3.45 32.79
C GLU A 17 -8.06 -2.00 33.19
N GLY A 18 -8.70 -1.01 32.53
CA GLY A 18 -8.37 0.41 32.70
C GLY A 18 -7.02 0.80 32.09
N ASN A 19 -6.40 -0.10 31.31
CA ASN A 19 -5.14 0.13 30.62
C ASN A 19 -5.42 0.78 29.26
N LEU A 20 -5.55 2.11 29.26
CA LEU A 20 -5.83 2.89 28.06
C LEU A 20 -4.55 3.32 27.32
N SER A 21 -3.58 2.41 27.24
CA SER A 21 -2.48 2.64 26.32
C SER A 21 -3.03 2.70 24.89
N GLU A 22 -2.36 3.50 24.06
CA GLU A 22 -2.82 3.92 22.74
C GLU A 22 -3.48 2.76 21.96
N PRO A 23 -4.72 2.89 21.45
CA PRO A 23 -5.48 1.77 20.87
C PRO A 23 -4.76 1.00 19.75
N TRP A 24 -3.81 1.64 19.06
CA TRP A 24 -3.02 0.94 18.04
C TRP A 24 -2.02 -0.06 18.64
N ALA A 25 -1.68 0.01 19.94
CA ALA A 25 -0.86 -1.00 20.63
C ALA A 25 -1.49 -2.40 20.59
N ALA A 26 -2.82 -2.48 20.40
CA ALA A 26 -3.52 -3.74 20.20
C ALA A 26 -3.32 -4.35 18.79
N LEU A 27 -2.67 -3.65 17.86
CA LEU A 27 -2.41 -4.09 16.48
C LEU A 27 -1.25 -5.09 16.41
N VAL A 28 -1.46 -6.27 16.98
CA VAL A 28 -0.45 -7.34 17.00
C VAL A 28 0.01 -7.70 15.59
N GLY A 29 1.32 -7.64 15.36
CA GLY A 29 1.95 -7.94 14.07
C GLY A 29 2.17 -6.73 13.17
N PHE A 30 1.86 -5.51 13.64
CA PHE A 30 2.20 -4.26 12.97
C PHE A 30 2.81 -3.26 13.95
N ASP A 31 4.06 -2.87 13.71
CA ASP A 31 4.75 -1.87 14.55
C ASP A 31 4.20 -0.45 14.36
N ASN A 32 3.39 -0.25 13.33
CA ASN A 32 2.72 1.02 13.07
C ASN A 32 1.32 0.80 12.49
N PRO A 33 0.29 1.54 12.95
CA PRO A 33 -1.07 1.42 12.43
C PRO A 33 -1.17 1.65 10.92
N ARG A 34 -0.27 2.47 10.34
CA ARG A 34 -0.22 2.73 8.89
C ARG A 34 0.04 1.47 8.07
N PHE A 35 0.76 0.49 8.61
CA PHE A 35 1.11 -0.73 7.89
C PHE A 35 -0.08 -1.65 7.68
N LEU A 36 -0.95 -1.74 8.68
CA LEU A 36 -2.24 -2.40 8.52
C LEU A 36 -3.09 -1.66 7.48
N ASN A 37 -3.11 -0.33 7.52
CA ASN A 37 -3.88 0.49 6.58
C ASN A 37 -3.44 0.22 5.11
N HIS A 38 -2.14 0.13 4.84
CA HIS A 38 -1.63 -0.23 3.51
C HIS A 38 -2.14 -1.60 3.03
N ALA A 39 -2.19 -2.59 3.93
CA ALA A 39 -2.76 -3.89 3.62
C ALA A 39 -4.28 -3.78 3.36
N GLN A 40 -5.00 -2.97 4.15
CA GLN A 40 -6.44 -2.75 3.98
C GLN A 40 -6.80 -2.06 2.66
N THR A 41 -5.94 -1.17 2.14
CA THR A 41 -6.09 -0.53 0.82
C THR A 41 -6.35 -1.56 -0.29
N VAL A 42 -5.74 -2.74 -0.19
CA VAL A 42 -5.88 -3.83 -1.17
C VAL A 42 -6.85 -4.91 -0.70
N ALA A 43 -6.73 -5.34 0.56
CA ALA A 43 -7.49 -6.47 1.08
C ALA A 43 -9.00 -6.18 1.12
N LEU A 44 -9.43 -4.97 1.47
CA LEU A 44 -10.86 -4.66 1.57
C LEU A 44 -11.56 -4.69 0.20
N PRO A 45 -11.01 -4.13 -0.88
CA PRO A 45 -11.56 -4.33 -2.22
C PRO A 45 -11.65 -5.79 -2.64
N LEU A 46 -10.67 -6.63 -2.28
CA LEU A 46 -10.70 -8.06 -2.62
C LEU A 46 -11.77 -8.83 -1.82
N VAL A 47 -11.92 -8.53 -0.52
CA VAL A 47 -13.00 -9.10 0.30
C VAL A 47 -14.37 -8.63 -0.22
N ALA A 48 -14.47 -7.38 -0.67
CA ALA A 48 -15.67 -6.83 -1.26
C ALA A 48 -16.12 -7.57 -2.53
N ILE A 49 -15.19 -8.09 -3.34
CA ILE A 49 -15.52 -8.96 -4.47
C ILE A 49 -16.32 -10.17 -3.97
N VAL A 50 -15.87 -10.85 -2.92
CA VAL A 50 -16.56 -12.03 -2.34
C VAL A 50 -17.93 -11.67 -1.77
N SER A 51 -18.07 -10.46 -1.20
CA SER A 51 -19.37 -9.95 -0.72
C SER A 51 -20.38 -9.71 -1.84
N ALA A 52 -19.88 -9.29 -3.01
CA ALA A 52 -20.68 -8.86 -4.15
C ALA A 52 -20.97 -9.94 -5.20
N ASP A 53 -20.09 -10.95 -5.30
CA ASP A 53 -20.18 -12.03 -6.28
C ASP A 53 -21.16 -13.14 -5.84
N ASP A 54 -21.43 -14.10 -6.74
CA ASP A 54 -22.30 -15.26 -6.46
C ASP A 54 -21.60 -16.34 -5.62
N SER A 55 -21.01 -15.89 -4.52
CA SER A 55 -20.42 -16.74 -3.49
C SER A 55 -21.51 -17.36 -2.63
N SER A 56 -21.22 -18.55 -2.06
CA SER A 56 -22.12 -19.19 -1.10
C SER A 56 -22.51 -18.22 0.02
N LYS A 57 -23.73 -18.38 0.57
CA LYS A 57 -24.26 -17.52 1.64
C LYS A 57 -23.26 -17.36 2.81
N ARG A 58 -22.55 -18.44 3.17
CA ARG A 58 -21.57 -18.48 4.25
C ARG A 58 -20.38 -17.56 3.96
N TRP A 59 -19.79 -17.68 2.76
CA TRP A 59 -18.67 -16.83 2.33
C TRP A 59 -19.06 -15.36 2.22
N ARG A 60 -20.25 -15.07 1.72
CA ARG A 60 -20.77 -13.68 1.66
C ARG A 60 -20.95 -13.07 3.06
N GLN A 61 -21.44 -13.85 4.02
CA GLN A 61 -21.56 -13.40 5.41
C GLN A 61 -20.19 -13.15 6.06
N LEU A 62 -19.22 -14.04 5.82
CA LEU A 62 -17.85 -13.87 6.32
C LEU A 62 -17.17 -12.64 5.69
N ALA A 63 -17.38 -12.39 4.40
CA ALA A 63 -16.89 -11.20 3.71
C ALA A 63 -17.52 -9.94 4.31
N TRP A 64 -18.84 -9.93 4.52
CA TRP A 64 -19.55 -8.82 5.14
C TRP A 64 -19.06 -8.53 6.55
N ALA A 65 -18.92 -9.56 7.39
CA ALA A 65 -18.33 -9.44 8.72
C ALA A 65 -16.88 -8.91 8.67
N THR A 66 -16.09 -9.38 7.72
CA THR A 66 -14.71 -8.90 7.53
C THR A 66 -14.66 -7.43 7.11
N LEU A 67 -15.59 -6.95 6.27
CA LEU A 67 -15.70 -5.54 5.91
C LEU A 67 -16.13 -4.67 7.10
N VAL A 68 -17.06 -5.14 7.94
CA VAL A 68 -17.43 -4.45 9.19
C VAL A 68 -16.23 -4.35 10.12
N LEU A 69 -15.56 -5.47 10.40
CA LEU A 69 -14.37 -5.47 11.25
C LEU A 69 -13.25 -4.60 10.64
N GLY A 70 -13.09 -4.62 9.32
CA GLY A 70 -12.16 -3.77 8.60
C GLY A 70 -12.48 -2.28 8.77
N GLY A 71 -13.76 -1.90 8.69
CA GLY A 71 -14.23 -0.54 8.97
C GLY A 71 -13.98 -0.10 10.41
N MET A 72 -14.17 -1.01 11.38
CA MET A 72 -13.83 -0.74 12.79
C MET A 72 -12.33 -0.45 12.96
N LEU A 73 -11.47 -1.23 12.30
CA LEU A 73 -10.03 -1.00 12.34
C LEU A 73 -9.63 0.30 11.63
N LEU A 74 -10.20 0.59 10.45
CA LEU A 74 -9.92 1.86 9.74
C LEU A 74 -10.22 3.09 10.60
N PHE A 75 -11.23 3.00 11.46
CA PHE A 75 -11.56 4.06 12.42
C PHE A 75 -10.46 4.21 13.48
N ILE A 76 -10.09 3.12 14.17
CA ILE A 76 -9.14 3.19 15.29
C ILE A 76 -7.70 3.50 14.84
N THR A 77 -7.34 3.17 13.59
CA THR A 77 -6.02 3.42 13.01
C THR A 77 -5.90 4.75 12.28
N TYR A 78 -6.96 5.57 12.24
CA TYR A 78 -7.01 6.82 11.48
C TYR A 78 -6.53 6.68 10.03
N GLY A 79 -6.94 5.62 9.33
CA GLY A 79 -6.44 5.25 8.00
C GLY A 79 -6.87 6.18 6.87
N ARG A 80 -6.53 7.48 6.94
CA ARG A 80 -6.97 8.54 6.01
C ARG A 80 -6.57 8.28 4.56
N ALA A 81 -5.30 7.95 4.32
CA ALA A 81 -4.79 7.64 2.99
C ALA A 81 -5.55 6.44 2.39
N THR A 82 -5.75 5.40 3.19
CA THR A 82 -6.56 4.24 2.82
C THR A 82 -8.03 4.58 2.57
N LEU A 83 -8.67 5.40 3.40
CA LEU A 83 -10.06 5.84 3.18
C LEU A 83 -10.20 6.61 1.86
N LEU A 84 -9.28 7.53 1.58
CA LEU A 84 -9.24 8.26 0.31
C LEU A 84 -9.00 7.30 -0.87
N ALA A 85 -8.06 6.37 -0.72
CA ALA A 85 -7.75 5.37 -1.73
C ALA A 85 -8.93 4.43 -2.02
N LEU A 86 -9.64 3.96 -1.00
CA LEU A 86 -10.84 3.13 -1.13
C LEU A 86 -11.97 3.92 -1.80
N LEU A 87 -12.16 5.19 -1.43
CA LEU A 87 -13.16 6.06 -2.04
C LEU A 87 -12.85 6.31 -3.52
N LEU A 88 -11.64 6.79 -3.85
CA LEU A 88 -11.25 7.07 -5.23
C LEU A 88 -11.20 5.79 -6.07
N GLY A 89 -10.78 4.67 -5.49
CA GLY A 89 -10.83 3.36 -6.13
C GLY A 89 -12.27 2.93 -6.46
N LEU A 90 -13.20 3.08 -5.51
CA LEU A 90 -14.62 2.80 -5.74
C LEU A 90 -15.21 3.72 -6.83
N LEU A 91 -14.92 5.03 -6.76
CA LEU A 91 -15.38 6.00 -7.75
C LEU A 91 -14.83 5.69 -9.15
N ALA A 92 -13.55 5.32 -9.25
CA ALA A 92 -12.94 4.89 -10.51
C ALA A 92 -13.57 3.60 -11.04
N GLY A 93 -13.92 2.66 -10.16
CA GLY A 93 -14.70 1.46 -10.49
C GLY A 93 -16.09 1.79 -11.02
N LEU A 94 -16.84 2.65 -10.33
CA LEU A 94 -18.16 3.10 -10.76
C LEU A 94 -18.10 3.89 -12.08
N TRP A 95 -17.08 4.71 -12.27
CA TRP A 95 -16.86 5.42 -13.53
C TRP A 95 -16.54 4.46 -14.69
N ALA A 96 -15.67 3.48 -14.46
CA ALA A 96 -15.25 2.52 -15.47
C ALA A 96 -16.35 1.53 -15.90
N PHE A 97 -17.20 1.09 -14.96
CA PHE A 97 -18.19 0.03 -15.18
C PHE A 97 -19.64 0.55 -15.14
N GLY A 98 -19.86 1.83 -14.82
CA GLY A 98 -21.16 2.46 -14.78
C GLY A 98 -22.12 1.79 -13.79
N ARG A 99 -23.39 1.65 -14.21
CA ARG A 99 -24.44 1.01 -13.40
C ARG A 99 -24.13 -0.45 -13.03
N ARG A 100 -23.30 -1.14 -13.83
CA ARG A 100 -22.91 -2.53 -13.54
C ARG A 100 -22.01 -2.64 -12.31
N GLY A 101 -21.37 -1.55 -11.87
CA GLY A 101 -20.59 -1.50 -10.63
C GLY A 101 -21.41 -1.19 -9.37
N LEU A 102 -22.69 -0.83 -9.50
CA LEU A 102 -23.54 -0.53 -8.35
C LEU A 102 -23.73 -1.72 -7.38
N PRO A 103 -23.87 -2.98 -7.83
CA PRO A 103 -23.94 -4.13 -6.93
C PRO A 103 -22.72 -4.23 -6.02
N TYR A 104 -21.51 -4.08 -6.57
CA TYR A 104 -20.26 -4.01 -5.81
C TYR A 104 -20.30 -2.90 -4.76
N ALA A 105 -20.67 -1.67 -5.15
CA ALA A 105 -20.75 -0.53 -4.23
C ALA A 105 -21.74 -0.79 -3.08
N ARG A 106 -22.95 -1.28 -3.40
CA ARG A 106 -24.01 -1.60 -2.43
C ARG A 106 -23.61 -2.70 -1.44
N ARG A 107 -22.70 -3.58 -1.84
CA ARG A 107 -22.21 -4.72 -1.03
C ARG A 107 -20.94 -4.39 -0.24
N THR A 108 -20.34 -3.23 -0.51
CA THR A 108 -19.05 -2.80 0.07
C THR A 108 -19.20 -1.61 1.01
N VAL A 109 -19.90 -0.56 0.58
CA VAL A 109 -20.00 0.69 1.34
C VAL A 109 -20.75 0.48 2.67
N PRO A 110 -21.95 -0.14 2.70
CA PRO A 110 -22.70 -0.28 3.95
C PRO A 110 -21.93 -1.02 5.06
N PRO A 111 -21.35 -2.22 4.87
CA PRO A 111 -20.62 -2.88 5.95
C PRO A 111 -19.42 -2.08 6.46
N THR A 112 -18.65 -1.45 5.56
CA THR A 112 -17.49 -0.64 5.98
C THR A 112 -17.93 0.56 6.83
N ILE A 113 -18.98 1.28 6.41
CA ILE A 113 -19.54 2.40 7.17
C ILE A 113 -20.14 1.93 8.50
N VAL A 114 -20.88 0.81 8.50
CA VAL A 114 -21.39 0.19 9.74
C VAL A 114 -20.23 -0.12 10.69
N GLY A 115 -19.12 -0.68 10.20
CA GLY A 115 -17.91 -0.91 10.99
C GLY A 115 -17.36 0.36 11.63
N MET A 116 -17.18 1.41 10.83
CA MET A 116 -16.69 2.70 11.33
C MET A 116 -17.64 3.30 12.38
N LEU A 117 -18.95 3.23 12.15
CA LEU A 117 -19.97 3.72 13.09
C LEU A 117 -20.01 2.89 14.37
N LEU A 118 -19.86 1.57 14.29
CA LEU A 118 -19.78 0.70 15.47
C LEU A 118 -18.56 1.04 16.31
N MET A 119 -17.39 1.25 15.70
CA MET A 119 -16.21 1.68 16.45
C MET A 119 -16.38 3.09 17.00
N TRP A 120 -17.05 4.00 16.30
CA TRP A 120 -17.40 5.31 16.84
C TRP A 120 -18.29 5.21 18.09
N VAL A 121 -19.28 4.31 18.08
CA VAL A 121 -20.10 4.05 19.26
C VAL A 121 -19.26 3.45 20.40
N CYS A 122 -18.38 2.48 20.11
CA CYS A 122 -17.43 1.96 21.11
C CYS A 122 -16.54 3.08 21.67
N TYR A 123 -16.09 4.00 20.83
CA TYR A 123 -15.34 5.17 21.26
C TYR A 123 -16.13 6.02 22.24
N LEU A 124 -17.37 6.39 21.92
CA LEU A 124 -18.21 7.22 22.79
C LEU A 124 -18.58 6.55 24.10
N LEU A 125 -18.83 5.23 24.09
CA LEU A 125 -19.33 4.50 25.26
C LEU A 125 -18.23 3.95 26.15
N TRP A 126 -17.07 3.61 25.61
CA TRP A 126 -16.02 2.88 26.33
C TRP A 126 -14.70 3.65 26.36
N PHE A 127 -14.13 3.98 25.21
CA PHE A 127 -12.80 4.61 25.17
C PHE A 127 -12.80 6.03 25.74
N ARG A 128 -13.76 6.87 25.33
CA ARG A 128 -13.86 8.26 25.77
C ARG A 128 -14.13 8.36 27.28
N PRO A 129 -15.10 7.64 27.88
CA PRO A 129 -15.30 7.66 29.32
C PRO A 129 -14.13 7.11 30.12
N ALA A 130 -13.38 6.18 29.54
CA ALA A 130 -12.18 5.67 30.16
C ALA A 130 -11.05 6.72 30.17
N GLY A 131 -11.05 7.69 29.25
CA GLY A 131 -10.09 8.80 29.20
C GLY A 131 -9.27 8.87 27.92
N TYR A 132 -9.54 7.99 26.95
CA TYR A 132 -8.92 8.09 25.63
C TYR A 132 -9.52 9.27 24.86
N VAL A 133 -8.66 10.17 24.40
CA VAL A 133 -9.04 11.32 23.60
C VAL A 133 -8.48 11.14 22.19
N ILE A 134 -9.36 11.22 21.20
CA ILE A 134 -8.97 11.35 19.80
C ILE A 134 -8.38 12.74 19.62
N ASP A 135 -7.07 12.83 19.40
CA ASP A 135 -6.38 14.09 19.13
C ASP A 135 -6.70 14.59 17.71
N PRO A 136 -7.40 15.73 17.55
CA PRO A 136 -7.67 16.32 16.24
C PRO A 136 -6.38 16.71 15.49
N ASP A 137 -5.29 17.00 16.18
CA ASP A 137 -4.03 17.42 15.55
C ASP A 137 -3.33 16.24 14.85
N GLN A 138 -3.60 15.00 15.28
CA GLN A 138 -3.23 13.80 14.51
C GLN A 138 -3.91 13.76 13.12
N PHE A 139 -5.04 14.46 12.95
CA PHE A 139 -5.70 14.66 11.64
C PHE A 139 -5.12 15.81 10.83
N ALA A 140 -4.30 16.68 11.41
CA ALA A 140 -3.81 17.92 10.81
C ALA A 140 -2.29 17.92 10.51
N HIS A 141 -1.54 16.86 10.83
CA HIS A 141 -0.10 16.75 10.54
C HIS A 141 0.24 16.65 9.02
N VAL A 142 -0.07 17.70 8.28
CA VAL A 142 0.33 17.92 6.87
C VAL A 142 1.81 18.31 6.79
N HIS A 143 2.34 18.94 7.85
CA HIS A 143 3.70 19.46 7.92
C HIS A 143 4.80 18.40 7.70
N TYR A 144 4.65 17.19 8.24
CA TYR A 144 5.65 16.13 8.07
C TYR A 144 5.77 15.66 6.61
N ARG A 145 4.65 15.51 5.92
CA ARG A 145 4.66 15.08 4.52
C ARG A 145 5.30 16.14 3.62
N ASP A 146 4.93 17.41 3.83
CA ASP A 146 5.49 18.51 3.04
C ASP A 146 7.00 18.66 3.29
N TYR A 147 7.45 18.45 4.53
CA TYR A 147 8.87 18.36 4.85
C TYR A 147 9.57 17.22 4.10
N LEU A 148 9.04 15.99 4.15
CA LEU A 148 9.63 14.82 3.49
C LEU A 148 9.65 14.96 1.97
N ILE A 149 8.58 15.50 1.37
CA ILE A 149 8.54 15.84 -0.06
C ILE A 149 9.59 16.90 -0.37
N GLY A 150 9.73 17.94 0.47
CA GLY A 150 10.77 18.95 0.33
C GLY A 150 12.18 18.35 0.36
N GLN A 151 12.44 17.38 1.23
CA GLN A 151 13.72 16.66 1.26
C GLN A 151 13.93 15.80 -0.01
N ALA A 152 12.89 15.11 -0.48
CA ALA A 152 12.96 14.32 -1.71
C ALA A 152 13.29 15.21 -2.93
N VAL A 153 12.66 16.39 -3.01
CA VAL A 153 12.95 17.40 -4.04
C VAL A 153 14.39 17.89 -3.97
N LYS A 154 14.91 18.19 -2.76
CA LYS A 154 16.32 18.60 -2.59
C LYS A 154 17.28 17.51 -3.05
N LEU A 155 17.03 16.24 -2.71
CA LEU A 155 17.84 15.12 -3.18
C LEU A 155 17.79 14.99 -4.70
N TRP A 156 16.60 15.06 -5.28
CA TRP A 156 16.44 15.05 -6.73
C TRP A 156 17.24 16.17 -7.41
N GLN A 157 17.24 17.38 -6.87
CA GLN A 157 17.99 18.52 -7.42
C GLN A 157 19.51 18.27 -7.49
N THR A 158 20.08 17.42 -6.62
CA THR A 158 21.50 17.07 -6.67
C THR A 158 21.86 16.08 -7.78
N SER A 159 20.91 15.27 -8.24
CA SER A 159 21.09 14.31 -9.35
C SER A 159 19.80 14.15 -10.16
N PRO A 160 19.39 15.16 -10.95
CA PRO A 160 18.05 15.19 -11.54
C PRO A 160 17.80 14.09 -12.58
N TRP A 161 18.87 13.62 -13.22
CA TRP A 161 18.83 12.69 -14.35
C TRP A 161 18.90 11.23 -13.93
N LEU A 162 19.72 10.90 -12.93
CA LEU A 162 19.96 9.51 -12.53
C LEU A 162 19.45 9.21 -11.11
N GLY A 163 19.06 10.23 -10.36
CA GLY A 163 18.71 10.11 -8.95
C GLY A 163 19.95 9.95 -8.08
N VAL A 164 19.74 10.00 -6.77
CA VAL A 164 20.80 9.79 -5.76
C VAL A 164 21.09 8.31 -5.50
N GLY A 165 20.33 7.41 -6.11
CA GLY A 165 20.44 5.96 -5.95
C GLY A 165 19.38 5.39 -4.99
N PRO A 166 19.08 4.08 -5.10
CA PRO A 166 18.07 3.42 -4.28
C PRO A 166 18.42 3.51 -2.79
N MET A 167 17.40 3.64 -1.95
CA MET A 167 17.53 3.75 -0.48
C MET A 167 18.38 4.94 0.01
N HIS A 168 18.78 5.87 -0.86
CA HIS A 168 19.58 7.01 -0.42
C HIS A 168 18.76 8.02 0.37
N PHE A 169 17.43 8.10 0.19
CA PHE A 169 16.61 8.94 1.07
C PHE A 169 16.78 8.54 2.54
N SER A 170 16.84 7.22 2.81
CA SER A 170 17.04 6.67 4.15
C SER A 170 18.48 6.78 4.68
N HIS A 171 19.44 7.14 3.83
CA HIS A 171 20.85 7.19 4.20
C HIS A 171 21.18 8.36 5.13
N TRP A 172 20.49 9.49 4.95
CA TRP A 172 20.67 10.69 5.77
C TRP A 172 19.55 10.81 6.80
N TYR A 173 19.92 10.89 8.07
CA TYR A 173 18.94 11.15 9.12
C TYR A 173 18.31 12.52 8.95
N ASN A 174 16.97 12.56 8.91
CA ASN A 174 16.22 13.79 8.71
C ASN A 174 15.27 14.14 9.88
N GLY A 175 15.27 13.36 10.97
CA GLY A 175 14.42 13.61 12.12
C GLY A 175 13.04 12.95 12.06
N GLU A 176 12.55 12.59 10.86
CA GLU A 176 11.11 12.34 10.67
C GLU A 176 10.78 10.96 10.09
N ALA A 177 11.39 10.55 8.98
CA ALA A 177 11.10 9.25 8.38
C ALA A 177 12.23 8.76 7.46
N ALA A 178 12.38 7.44 7.34
CA ALA A 178 13.37 6.82 6.45
C ALA A 178 13.01 6.87 4.95
N HIS A 179 11.79 7.29 4.59
CA HIS A 179 11.34 7.42 3.20
C HIS A 179 10.28 8.51 3.11
N PRO A 180 10.08 9.13 1.93
CA PRO A 180 8.94 10.02 1.76
C PRO A 180 7.66 9.17 1.81
N HIS A 181 6.59 9.75 2.35
CA HIS A 181 5.24 9.16 2.26
C HIS A 181 4.58 9.45 0.91
N ASP A 182 5.36 9.33 -0.16
CA ASP A 182 4.97 9.57 -1.54
C ASP A 182 5.95 8.82 -2.47
N LEU A 183 5.48 7.72 -3.07
CA LEU A 183 6.24 6.90 -4.00
C LEU A 183 6.75 7.71 -5.20
N TYR A 184 5.97 8.68 -5.68
CA TYR A 184 6.29 9.43 -6.89
C TYR A 184 7.51 10.33 -6.64
N PHE A 185 7.55 11.01 -5.49
CA PHE A 185 8.74 11.76 -5.08
C PHE A 185 9.90 10.85 -4.69
N GLN A 186 9.65 9.66 -4.15
CA GLN A 186 10.70 8.69 -3.90
C GLN A 186 11.39 8.24 -5.20
N LEU A 187 10.60 7.86 -6.21
CA LEU A 187 11.11 7.47 -7.53
C LEU A 187 11.93 8.61 -8.14
N LEU A 188 11.41 9.84 -8.06
CA LEU A 188 12.07 11.01 -8.60
C LEU A 188 13.42 11.28 -7.93
N ALA A 189 13.48 11.22 -6.60
CA ALA A 189 14.71 11.43 -5.84
C ALA A 189 15.74 10.32 -6.07
N GLU A 190 15.32 9.05 -5.99
CA GLU A 190 16.25 7.91 -5.98
C GLU A 190 16.66 7.44 -7.37
N TYR A 191 15.82 7.61 -8.39
CA TYR A 191 16.07 7.11 -9.75
C TYR A 191 16.08 8.21 -10.82
N GLY A 192 15.80 9.46 -10.46
CA GLY A 192 15.82 10.59 -11.38
C GLY A 192 14.60 10.68 -12.30
N ALA A 193 14.48 11.79 -13.03
CA ALA A 193 13.32 12.09 -13.85
C ALA A 193 13.11 11.11 -15.02
N PRO A 194 14.13 10.72 -15.82
CA PRO A 194 13.96 9.78 -16.93
C PRO A 194 13.39 8.43 -16.49
N ALA A 195 13.96 7.82 -15.44
CA ALA A 195 13.49 6.53 -14.93
C ALA A 195 12.07 6.63 -14.37
N THR A 196 11.79 7.68 -13.59
CA THR A 196 10.46 7.95 -13.04
C THR A 196 9.42 8.06 -14.15
N ILE A 197 9.69 8.86 -15.20
CA ILE A 197 8.78 9.01 -16.34
C ILE A 197 8.53 7.67 -17.03
N LEU A 198 9.59 6.88 -17.29
CA LEU A 198 9.45 5.57 -17.94
C LEU A 198 8.62 4.59 -17.10
N ILE A 199 8.83 4.56 -15.78
CA ILE A 199 8.07 3.74 -14.84
C ILE A 199 6.59 4.16 -14.85
N LEU A 200 6.30 5.46 -14.75
CA LEU A 200 4.93 5.97 -14.73
C LEU A 200 4.21 5.79 -16.07
N LEU A 201 4.89 5.97 -17.20
CA LEU A 201 4.32 5.67 -18.52
C LEU A 201 4.07 4.17 -18.69
N GLY A 202 4.99 3.32 -18.25
CA GLY A 202 4.83 1.87 -18.25
C GLY A 202 3.64 1.42 -17.40
N ALA A 203 3.55 1.94 -16.17
CA ALA A 203 2.43 1.72 -15.27
C ALA A 203 1.12 2.22 -15.90
N GLY A 204 1.06 3.45 -16.41
CA GLY A 204 -0.13 4.01 -17.06
C GLY A 204 -0.62 3.16 -18.25
N ARG A 205 0.30 2.70 -19.11
CA ARG A 205 -0.02 1.78 -20.21
C ARG A 205 -0.54 0.43 -19.69
N TRP A 206 0.05 -0.11 -18.62
CA TRP A 206 -0.41 -1.34 -18.00
C TRP A 206 -1.80 -1.17 -17.36
N PHE A 207 -2.05 -0.07 -16.64
CA PHE A 207 -3.37 0.29 -16.09
C PHE A 207 -4.42 0.38 -17.19
N ALA A 208 -4.13 1.09 -18.29
CA ALA A 208 -5.05 1.18 -19.43
C ALA A 208 -5.32 -0.17 -20.11
N ALA A 209 -4.32 -1.05 -20.20
CA ALA A 209 -4.49 -2.41 -20.72
C ALA A 209 -5.31 -3.28 -19.75
N SER A 210 -5.06 -3.18 -18.45
CA SER A 210 -5.78 -3.90 -17.40
C SER A 210 -7.24 -3.46 -17.34
N LEU A 211 -7.53 -2.16 -17.37
CA LEU A 211 -8.91 -1.65 -17.43
C LEU A 211 -9.68 -2.21 -18.63
N ARG A 212 -9.08 -2.18 -19.83
CA ARG A 212 -9.70 -2.75 -21.05
C ARG A 212 -10.00 -4.25 -20.90
N ALA A 213 -9.08 -5.00 -20.30
CA ALA A 213 -9.26 -6.42 -20.06
C ALA A 213 -10.36 -6.70 -19.02
N LEU A 214 -10.41 -5.93 -17.93
CA LEU A 214 -11.42 -6.10 -16.88
C LEU A 214 -12.82 -5.69 -17.36
N ARG A 215 -12.94 -4.64 -18.18
CA ARG A 215 -14.23 -4.19 -18.75
C ARG A 215 -14.86 -5.17 -19.74
N THR A 216 -14.06 -6.07 -20.29
CA THR A 216 -14.51 -7.10 -21.24
C THR A 216 -14.78 -8.43 -20.54
N LEU A 217 -14.75 -8.49 -19.21
CA LEU A 217 -15.15 -9.70 -18.48
C LEU A 217 -16.65 -9.97 -18.70
N PRO A 218 -17.08 -11.25 -18.67
CA PRO A 218 -18.49 -11.60 -18.69
C PRO A 218 -19.26 -10.89 -17.55
N GLU A 219 -20.55 -10.67 -17.75
CA GLU A 219 -21.38 -9.90 -16.81
C GLU A 219 -21.32 -10.45 -15.37
N GLN A 220 -21.30 -11.78 -15.23
CA GLN A 220 -21.15 -12.49 -13.95
C GLN A 220 -19.86 -12.11 -13.18
N HIS A 221 -18.80 -11.70 -13.87
CA HIS A 221 -17.52 -11.31 -13.27
C HIS A 221 -17.34 -9.78 -13.20
N THR A 222 -18.40 -9.00 -13.40
CA THR A 222 -18.29 -7.53 -13.35
C THR A 222 -17.82 -7.03 -11.99
N ASN A 223 -18.29 -7.63 -10.89
CA ASN A 223 -17.88 -7.24 -9.53
C ASN A 223 -16.39 -7.52 -9.29
N VAL A 224 -15.85 -8.59 -9.87
CA VAL A 224 -14.40 -8.89 -9.87
C VAL A 224 -13.65 -7.76 -10.59
N GLY A 225 -14.12 -7.38 -11.78
CA GLY A 225 -13.53 -6.29 -12.56
C GLY A 225 -13.53 -4.95 -11.81
N VAL A 226 -14.64 -4.61 -11.15
CA VAL A 226 -14.78 -3.38 -10.37
C VAL A 226 -13.86 -3.41 -9.15
N GLY A 227 -13.83 -4.50 -8.39
CA GLY A 227 -13.01 -4.61 -7.19
C GLY A 227 -11.52 -4.62 -7.49
N LEU A 228 -11.07 -5.35 -8.52
CA LEU A 228 -9.67 -5.35 -8.93
C LEU A 228 -9.23 -3.99 -9.48
N TRP A 229 -10.06 -3.34 -10.30
CA TRP A 229 -9.76 -1.98 -10.77
C TRP A 229 -9.71 -0.97 -9.63
N GLY A 230 -10.67 -1.06 -8.70
CA GLY A 230 -10.70 -0.24 -7.49
C GLY A 230 -9.46 -0.44 -6.61
N ALA A 231 -9.00 -1.69 -6.45
CA ALA A 231 -7.77 -2.00 -5.73
C ALA A 231 -6.54 -1.38 -6.42
N LEU A 232 -6.40 -1.49 -7.74
CA LEU A 232 -5.26 -0.92 -8.47
C LEU A 232 -5.21 0.61 -8.34
N ILE A 233 -6.36 1.28 -8.47
CA ILE A 233 -6.45 2.72 -8.27
C ILE A 233 -6.18 3.08 -6.81
N GLY A 234 -6.71 2.30 -5.86
CA GLY A 234 -6.45 2.48 -4.44
C GLY A 234 -4.96 2.38 -4.13
N ILE A 235 -4.24 1.40 -4.66
CA ILE A 235 -2.78 1.25 -4.51
C ILE A 235 -2.05 2.50 -5.01
N ALA A 236 -2.41 3.00 -6.20
CA ALA A 236 -1.77 4.18 -6.77
C ALA A 236 -2.05 5.46 -5.96
N VAL A 237 -3.30 5.65 -5.50
CA VAL A 237 -3.68 6.79 -4.66
C VAL A 237 -2.97 6.72 -3.32
N ASP A 238 -3.00 5.57 -2.65
CA ASP A 238 -2.36 5.37 -1.35
C ASP A 238 -0.83 5.54 -1.43
N ALA A 239 -0.23 5.24 -2.60
CA ALA A 239 1.18 5.49 -2.86
C ALA A 239 1.55 6.98 -2.94
N ALA A 240 0.59 7.89 -3.15
CA ALA A 240 0.82 9.34 -3.11
C ALA A 240 0.83 9.91 -1.68
N PHE A 241 0.30 9.17 -0.71
CA PHE A 241 0.06 9.68 0.64
C PHE A 241 0.70 8.81 1.73
N SER A 242 1.33 7.71 1.34
CA SER A 242 1.85 6.72 2.26
C SER A 242 3.01 5.90 1.69
N GLY A 243 3.65 5.11 2.56
CA GLY A 243 4.73 4.18 2.22
C GLY A 243 4.27 2.77 1.82
N ASN A 244 3.13 2.61 1.15
CA ASN A 244 2.58 1.28 0.85
C ASN A 244 3.48 0.39 -0.04
N PHE A 245 4.48 0.97 -0.72
CA PHE A 245 5.50 0.24 -1.48
C PHE A 245 6.79 -0.06 -0.72
N VAL A 246 6.93 0.37 0.55
CA VAL A 246 8.12 0.08 1.36
C VAL A 246 7.90 -1.05 2.38
N MET A 247 6.65 -1.40 2.67
CA MET A 247 6.31 -2.38 3.71
C MET A 247 6.09 -3.79 3.12
N PRO A 248 6.71 -4.85 3.67
CA PRO A 248 6.61 -6.20 3.10
C PRO A 248 5.17 -6.73 3.00
N VAL A 249 4.36 -6.52 4.03
CA VAL A 249 2.97 -7.02 4.05
C VAL A 249 2.13 -6.37 2.95
N SER A 250 2.25 -5.05 2.75
CA SER A 250 1.52 -4.37 1.68
C SER A 250 2.04 -4.73 0.29
N GLN A 251 3.35 -4.91 0.12
CA GLN A 251 3.94 -5.39 -1.13
C GLN A 251 3.37 -6.78 -1.52
N LEU A 252 3.19 -7.69 -0.56
CA LEU A 252 2.56 -8.99 -0.82
C LEU A 252 1.11 -8.84 -1.30
N TRP A 253 0.33 -7.96 -0.66
CA TRP A 253 -1.04 -7.68 -1.10
C TRP A 253 -1.09 -7.03 -2.49
N ILE A 254 -0.21 -6.07 -2.77
CA ILE A 254 -0.07 -5.44 -4.08
C ILE A 254 0.28 -6.49 -5.14
N ALA A 255 1.25 -7.36 -4.86
CA ALA A 255 1.63 -8.46 -5.75
C ALA A 255 0.46 -9.41 -6.02
N MET A 256 -0.33 -9.74 -5.00
CA MET A 256 -1.55 -10.56 -5.14
C MET A 256 -2.57 -9.89 -6.06
N ALA A 257 -2.87 -8.60 -5.86
CA ALA A 257 -3.82 -7.87 -6.72
C ALA A 257 -3.34 -7.80 -8.17
N ILE A 258 -2.04 -7.53 -8.40
CA ILE A 258 -1.43 -7.53 -9.73
C ILE A 258 -1.53 -8.93 -10.35
N ALA A 259 -1.21 -9.99 -9.61
CA ALA A 259 -1.28 -11.37 -10.08
C ALA A 259 -2.71 -11.76 -10.48
N MET A 260 -3.73 -11.40 -9.69
CA MET A 260 -5.13 -11.63 -10.04
C MET A 260 -5.52 -10.92 -11.35
N VAL A 261 -5.10 -9.66 -11.53
CA VAL A 261 -5.34 -8.93 -12.79
C VAL A 261 -4.61 -9.58 -13.97
N LEU A 262 -3.38 -10.05 -13.78
CA LEU A 262 -2.63 -10.76 -14.81
C LEU A 262 -3.28 -12.09 -15.18
N ALA A 263 -3.79 -12.85 -14.21
CA ALA A 263 -4.52 -14.11 -14.45
C ALA A 263 -5.77 -13.85 -15.31
N MET A 264 -6.58 -12.84 -14.97
CA MET A 264 -7.76 -12.44 -15.75
C MET A 264 -7.42 -11.99 -17.18
N ARG A 265 -6.19 -11.51 -17.41
CA ARG A 265 -5.68 -11.14 -18.75
C ARG A 265 -5.14 -12.35 -19.51
N ALA A 266 -4.55 -13.32 -18.83
CA ALA A 266 -3.98 -14.52 -19.42
C ALA A 266 -5.06 -15.46 -19.96
N ASP A 267 -6.14 -15.67 -19.19
CA ASP A 267 -7.28 -16.50 -19.61
C ASP A 267 -7.92 -16.03 -20.93
N LYS A 268 -7.82 -14.73 -21.24
CA LYS A 268 -8.29 -14.19 -22.52
C LYS A 268 -7.35 -14.48 -23.69
N ARG A 269 -6.05 -14.59 -23.44
CA ARG A 269 -5.07 -14.88 -24.48
C ARG A 269 -5.08 -16.35 -24.87
N THR A 270 -5.36 -17.25 -23.93
CA THR A 270 -5.48 -18.69 -24.18
C THR A 270 -6.82 -19.03 -24.87
N ASN A 271 -7.90 -18.31 -24.55
CA ASN A 271 -9.22 -18.51 -25.16
C ASN A 271 -9.43 -17.76 -26.49
N ALA A 272 -8.56 -16.82 -26.84
CA ALA A 272 -8.49 -16.31 -28.21
C ALA A 272 -7.80 -17.38 -29.07
N ALA A 273 -8.51 -17.92 -30.07
CA ALA A 273 -7.98 -18.92 -30.99
C ALA A 273 -6.56 -18.53 -31.44
N PRO A 274 -5.60 -19.47 -31.52
CA PRO A 274 -4.25 -19.14 -31.94
C PRO A 274 -4.35 -18.54 -33.33
N ALA A 275 -4.01 -17.26 -33.46
CA ALA A 275 -3.81 -16.65 -34.77
C ALA A 275 -2.70 -17.45 -35.46
N SER A 276 -3.09 -18.34 -36.36
CA SER A 276 -2.22 -18.97 -37.33
C SER A 276 -1.67 -17.85 -38.22
N GLY A 277 -0.49 -17.33 -37.87
CA GLY A 277 0.03 -16.14 -38.52
C GLY A 277 1.48 -15.88 -38.16
N ILE A 278 2.38 -16.54 -38.90
CA ILE A 278 3.73 -16.12 -39.27
C ILE A 278 4.59 -15.60 -38.09
N ALA A 279 5.44 -16.50 -37.58
CA ALA A 279 6.57 -16.15 -36.75
C ALA A 279 7.58 -15.30 -37.53
N THR A 280 7.35 -13.98 -37.58
CA THR A 280 8.44 -13.04 -37.85
C THR A 280 9.21 -12.87 -36.56
N SER A 281 10.39 -13.50 -36.49
CA SER A 281 11.33 -13.33 -35.38
C SER A 281 11.93 -11.92 -35.44
N SER A 282 11.13 -10.91 -35.08
CA SER A 282 11.61 -9.57 -34.84
C SER A 282 12.67 -9.61 -33.73
N THR A 283 13.76 -8.86 -33.87
CA THR A 283 14.78 -8.65 -32.83
C THR A 283 14.18 -8.26 -31.46
N TRP A 284 12.97 -7.68 -31.45
CA TRP A 284 12.19 -7.41 -30.24
C TRP A 284 11.69 -8.66 -29.50
N SER A 285 11.49 -9.80 -30.19
CA SER A 285 11.10 -11.06 -29.54
C SER A 285 12.25 -11.68 -28.73
N ARG A 286 13.49 -11.56 -29.22
CA ARG A 286 14.71 -11.96 -28.49
C ARG A 286 15.01 -11.02 -27.33
N ALA A 287 14.83 -9.71 -27.51
CA ALA A 287 14.95 -8.73 -26.42
C ALA A 287 13.92 -8.97 -25.29
N ARG A 288 12.69 -9.40 -25.62
CA ARG A 288 11.67 -9.80 -24.63
C ARG A 288 12.04 -11.05 -23.85
N GLY A 289 12.79 -11.98 -24.45
CA GLY A 289 13.31 -13.17 -23.76
C GLY A 289 14.47 -12.84 -22.81
N GLY A 290 15.32 -11.86 -23.17
CA GLY A 290 16.48 -11.47 -22.36
C GLY A 290 16.18 -10.52 -21.21
N LEU A 291 15.13 -9.70 -21.31
CA LEU A 291 14.79 -8.70 -20.28
C LEU A 291 14.52 -9.30 -18.89
N PRO A 292 13.76 -10.40 -18.73
CA PRO A 292 13.62 -11.06 -17.43
C PRO A 292 14.96 -11.51 -16.86
N TRP A 293 15.86 -12.06 -17.69
CA TRP A 293 17.19 -12.49 -17.26
C TRP A 293 18.09 -11.33 -16.87
N LEU A 294 17.99 -10.18 -17.56
CA LEU A 294 18.66 -8.93 -17.17
C LEU A 294 18.17 -8.43 -15.80
N VAL A 295 16.86 -8.47 -15.55
CA VAL A 295 16.28 -8.12 -14.24
C VAL A 295 16.78 -9.08 -13.17
N VAL A 296 16.75 -10.39 -13.42
CA VAL A 296 17.27 -11.40 -12.48
C VAL A 296 18.77 -11.18 -12.23
N ALA A 297 19.57 -10.92 -13.26
CA ALA A 297 20.99 -10.64 -13.13
C ALA A 297 21.24 -9.35 -12.32
N ALA A 298 20.46 -8.29 -12.55
CA ALA A 298 20.54 -7.06 -11.78
C ALA A 298 20.15 -7.26 -10.30
N MET A 299 19.09 -8.04 -10.03
CA MET A 299 18.68 -8.40 -8.67
C MET A 299 19.75 -9.25 -7.96
N LEU A 300 20.34 -10.22 -8.66
CA LEU A 300 21.44 -11.04 -8.14
C LEU A 300 22.67 -10.17 -7.86
N TRP A 301 23.02 -9.27 -8.78
CA TRP A 301 24.11 -8.32 -8.59
C TRP A 301 23.87 -7.44 -7.36
N MET A 302 22.68 -6.84 -7.23
CA MET A 302 22.33 -6.06 -6.04
C MET A 302 22.42 -6.90 -4.77
N THR A 303 21.94 -8.14 -4.79
CA THR A 303 22.02 -9.07 -3.65
C THR A 303 23.48 -9.34 -3.25
N VAL A 304 24.36 -9.57 -4.24
CA VAL A 304 25.80 -9.76 -4.01
C VAL A 304 26.44 -8.50 -3.42
N GLN A 305 26.08 -7.31 -3.94
CA GLN A 305 26.60 -6.05 -3.40
C GLN A 305 26.10 -5.79 -1.97
N SER A 306 24.82 -6.01 -1.69
CA SER A 306 24.26 -5.91 -0.33
C SER A 306 24.90 -6.93 0.61
N TYR A 307 25.17 -8.16 0.16
CA TYR A 307 25.86 -9.16 0.97
C TYR A 307 27.31 -8.76 1.26
N ARG A 308 28.04 -8.24 0.27
CA ARG A 308 29.39 -7.68 0.46
C ARG A 308 29.38 -6.51 1.44
N GLU A 309 28.39 -5.61 1.32
CA GLU A 309 28.20 -4.52 2.25
C GLU A 309 27.99 -5.05 3.67
N VAL A 310 27.09 -6.02 3.88
CA VAL A 310 26.86 -6.64 5.19
C VAL A 310 28.13 -7.28 5.78
N LEU A 311 28.93 -7.96 4.95
CA LEU A 311 30.16 -8.61 5.41
C LEU A 311 31.30 -7.63 5.76
N HIS A 312 31.33 -6.46 5.13
CA HIS A 312 32.44 -5.50 5.24
C HIS A 312 32.08 -4.21 5.99
N SER A 313 30.79 -3.98 6.28
CA SER A 313 30.35 -2.86 7.11
C SER A 313 30.41 -3.27 8.58
N SER A 314 31.32 -2.67 9.35
CA SER A 314 31.10 -2.51 10.79
C SER A 314 29.77 -1.77 10.97
N GLN A 315 28.81 -2.35 11.71
CA GLN A 315 27.42 -1.89 11.96
C GLN A 315 26.93 -0.75 11.04
N PRO A 316 25.92 -0.96 10.17
CA PRO A 316 25.50 0.05 9.20
C PRO A 316 25.10 1.37 9.90
N THR A 317 26.02 2.32 9.99
CA THR A 317 25.80 3.61 10.62
C THR A 317 25.18 4.54 9.59
N LEU A 318 24.22 5.37 10.02
CA LEU A 318 23.78 6.47 9.18
C LEU A 318 24.94 7.44 8.93
N GLY A 319 24.98 8.04 7.74
CA GLY A 319 25.90 9.13 7.46
C GLY A 319 25.52 10.33 8.33
N THR A 320 26.18 10.50 9.47
CA THR A 320 25.93 11.63 10.38
C THR A 320 26.48 12.92 9.78
N SER A 321 25.62 13.67 9.09
CA SER A 321 25.86 15.09 8.81
C SER A 321 24.55 15.87 8.80
N GLY A 322 24.05 16.19 10.00
CA GLY A 322 22.91 17.09 10.16
C GLY A 322 22.80 17.69 11.56
N ALA A 323 22.54 19.00 11.64
CA ALA A 323 22.36 19.79 12.86
C ALA A 323 21.18 19.33 13.75
N VAL A 324 20.40 18.33 13.32
CA VAL A 324 19.21 17.80 14.00
C VAL A 324 19.58 16.92 15.21
N HIS A 325 20.80 16.37 15.29
CA HIS A 325 21.25 15.64 16.47
C HIS A 325 21.31 16.49 17.75
N ALA A 326 21.38 17.82 17.64
CA ALA A 326 21.42 18.70 18.80
C ALA A 326 20.04 18.96 19.45
N ALA A 327 18.93 18.74 18.72
CA ALA A 327 17.60 19.15 19.17
C ALA A 327 16.84 18.08 19.98
N HIS A 328 17.14 16.79 19.79
CA HIS A 328 16.37 15.69 20.39
C HIS A 328 17.03 14.97 21.58
N GLY A 329 18.17 15.44 22.08
CA GLY A 329 18.78 14.97 23.35
C GLY A 329 19.30 13.52 23.34
N GLU A 330 18.88 12.67 22.41
CA GLU A 330 19.34 11.30 22.24
C GLU A 330 20.48 11.26 21.23
N THR A 331 21.70 11.36 21.74
CA THR A 331 22.96 11.28 20.98
C THR A 331 23.32 9.86 20.56
N THR A 332 22.48 8.87 20.84
CA THR A 332 22.80 7.45 20.72
C THR A 332 21.68 6.65 20.06
N ASN A 333 21.12 7.13 18.94
CA ASN A 333 20.27 6.27 18.11
C ASN A 333 21.08 5.68 16.92
N PRO A 334 21.84 4.57 17.13
CA PRO A 334 22.59 3.89 16.09
C PRO A 334 21.65 3.00 15.26
N ASN A 335 20.54 3.57 14.79
CA ASN A 335 19.57 2.81 14.02
C ASN A 335 20.23 2.32 12.73
N PRO A 336 20.35 1.00 12.53
CA PRO A 336 20.99 0.48 11.34
C PRO A 336 20.23 0.91 10.10
N ARG A 337 20.96 1.11 8.99
CA ARG A 337 20.43 1.30 7.62
C ARG A 337 19.36 0.25 7.22
N PHE A 338 19.32 -0.88 7.95
CA PHE A 338 18.40 -1.99 7.75
C PHE A 338 17.47 -2.17 8.96
N TRP A 339 16.26 -1.63 8.86
CA TRP A 339 14.98 -2.22 9.29
C TRP A 339 14.89 -3.04 10.60
N ILE A 340 15.59 -2.69 11.68
CA ILE A 340 15.21 -3.23 13.01
C ILE A 340 14.29 -2.25 13.76
N ILE A 341 14.52 -0.95 13.59
CA ILE A 341 13.61 0.11 14.01
C ILE A 341 13.79 1.20 12.95
N GLY A 342 13.12 1.06 11.80
CA GLY A 342 13.13 2.13 10.79
C GLY A 342 12.73 3.42 11.49
N TRP A 343 13.54 4.47 11.38
CA TRP A 343 13.30 5.75 12.03
C TRP A 343 11.82 6.15 11.86
N PHE A 344 11.10 6.21 12.99
CA PHE A 344 9.73 6.67 13.10
C PHE A 344 9.68 7.94 13.94
#